data_AF-A0A371PIZ5-F1
#
_entry.id   AF-A0A371PIZ5-F1
#
_cell.length_a   1.000
_cell.length_b   1.000
_cell.length_c   1.000
_cell.angle_alpha   90.00
_cell.angle_beta   90.00
_cell.angle_gamma   90.00
#
_symmetry.space_group_name_H-M   'P 1'
#
loop_
_entity.id
_entity.type
_entity.pdbx_description
1 polymer ?
#
loop_
_entity_poly.entity_id
_entity_poly.type
_entity_poly.pdbx_seq_one_letter_code
_entity_poly.pdbx_strand_id
1 'polypeptide(L)'
;MSRERDSLNDTIIMSGTEHDRYYAFTFDDGPGRLPISIWLDALEAEGAVGTFFFTGEWMDRYPERAKEIIRRGHALAPHSYYHRRMAQIPKHVFMEELKAVELAYQEATGLPCPAYMRFPYSSYNDERLLWLDEAGYVDVEGVESFDWSGISAQAIADVLIPELKSGMIAVLHSNDIAIGSPDAIKLVSDVAKEQELVAVSVPTIMESLGRKPSYRSWKIIVDIPKELDFPSKDWYPVESQLPEMAAQIVKWGVERHVNSASTAAEWQEQLEQPLPSRGSREWFGVREFEGSYWGYARAYETGDTLIIHEHGAKEAQADTLVYMMRWAIEQAQAAGLKQIEVRHDIRRMLQMCKQLDWKAELVSERLGEL
;
A
#
# COMPACT_ATOMS: atom_id res chain seq x y z
N MET A 1 25.99 -24.38 -2.20
CA MET A 1 26.93 -23.58 -3.02
C MET A 1 26.52 -23.34 -4.48
N SER A 2 26.04 -24.29 -5.30
CA SER A 2 25.47 -23.94 -6.63
C SER A 2 24.01 -23.52 -6.51
N ARG A 3 23.16 -24.37 -5.89
CA ARG A 3 21.74 -24.06 -5.63
C ARG A 3 21.49 -22.78 -4.81
N GLU A 4 22.35 -22.47 -3.85
CA GLU A 4 22.27 -21.21 -3.08
C GLU A 4 22.65 -19.97 -3.89
N ARG A 5 23.56 -20.11 -4.87
CA ARG A 5 23.90 -19.00 -5.78
C ARG A 5 22.85 -18.83 -6.87
N ASP A 6 22.28 -19.92 -7.34
CA ASP A 6 21.15 -19.90 -8.26
C ASP A 6 19.92 -19.26 -7.59
N SER A 7 19.63 -19.59 -6.32
CA SER A 7 18.52 -18.94 -5.57
C SER A 7 18.77 -17.46 -5.29
N LEU A 8 20.01 -17.05 -5.03
CA LEU A 8 20.36 -15.64 -4.84
C LEU A 8 20.19 -14.82 -6.12
N ASN A 9 20.57 -15.39 -7.27
CA ASN A 9 20.30 -14.77 -8.57
C ASN A 9 18.80 -14.69 -8.84
N ASP A 10 18.00 -15.61 -8.30
CA ASP A 10 16.54 -15.54 -8.39
C ASP A 10 15.93 -14.46 -7.48
N THR A 11 16.65 -13.96 -6.47
CA THR A 11 16.17 -12.90 -5.58
C THR A 11 16.27 -11.50 -6.21
N ILE A 12 17.02 -11.33 -7.30
CA ILE A 12 17.19 -10.03 -7.98
C ILE A 12 16.54 -10.07 -9.37
N ILE A 13 15.81 -9.02 -9.72
CA ILE A 13 15.27 -8.78 -11.06
C ILE A 13 15.99 -7.55 -11.63
N MET A 14 16.92 -7.79 -12.57
CA MET A 14 17.69 -6.74 -13.26
C MET A 14 17.03 -6.27 -14.57
N SER A 15 16.27 -7.17 -15.21
CA SER A 15 15.64 -6.93 -16.51
C SER A 15 14.51 -7.93 -16.76
N GLY A 16 13.58 -7.57 -17.64
CA GLY A 16 12.57 -8.47 -18.21
C GLY A 16 13.11 -9.36 -19.34
N THR A 17 12.20 -9.98 -20.08
CA THR A 17 12.53 -10.82 -21.23
C THR A 17 12.97 -10.00 -22.45
N GLU A 18 13.70 -10.64 -23.35
CA GLU A 18 14.10 -10.04 -24.63
C GLU A 18 13.00 -10.09 -25.70
N HIS A 19 11.86 -10.75 -25.44
CA HIS A 19 10.87 -11.10 -26.47
C HIS A 19 9.56 -10.32 -26.38
N ASP A 20 9.20 -9.82 -25.19
CA ASP A 20 7.90 -9.18 -24.97
C ASP A 20 7.88 -7.69 -25.36
N ARG A 21 9.03 -7.14 -25.75
CA ARG A 21 9.21 -5.72 -26.17
C ARG A 21 8.82 -4.73 -25.09
N TYR A 22 8.93 -5.13 -23.83
CA TYR A 22 8.61 -4.29 -22.69
C TYR A 22 9.82 -3.53 -22.19
N TYR A 23 9.62 -2.33 -21.67
CA TYR A 23 10.58 -1.64 -20.82
C TYR A 23 9.82 -0.95 -19.67
N ALA A 24 10.50 -0.63 -18.58
CA ALA A 24 9.86 -0.04 -17.40
C ALA A 24 10.55 1.25 -16.98
N PHE A 25 9.77 2.29 -16.71
CA PHE A 25 10.23 3.43 -15.94
C PHE A 25 9.96 3.19 -14.46
N THR A 26 10.99 3.34 -13.64
CA THR A 26 10.88 3.20 -12.20
C THR A 26 11.42 4.43 -11.48
N PHE A 27 10.79 4.81 -10.37
CA PHE A 27 11.10 6.05 -9.65
C PHE A 27 11.24 5.82 -8.15
N ASP A 28 12.37 6.23 -7.58
CA ASP A 28 12.65 6.09 -6.15
C ASP A 28 12.32 7.38 -5.35
N ASP A 29 12.34 7.24 -4.02
CA ASP A 29 12.22 8.26 -2.94
C ASP A 29 10.89 8.99 -2.76
N GLY A 30 10.28 9.43 -3.86
CA GLY A 30 9.06 10.24 -3.87
C GLY A 30 9.27 11.72 -3.52
N PRO A 31 8.43 12.64 -4.04
CA PRO A 31 8.69 14.06 -3.93
C PRO A 31 8.15 14.60 -2.61
N GLY A 32 8.91 15.47 -1.96
CA GLY A 32 8.47 16.16 -0.76
C GLY A 32 7.63 17.37 -1.11
N ARG A 33 8.25 18.35 -1.77
CA ARG A 33 7.62 19.65 -2.09
C ARG A 33 6.84 19.60 -3.38
N LEU A 34 7.38 18.96 -4.40
CA LEU A 34 6.73 18.88 -5.71
C LEU A 34 5.51 17.94 -5.66
N PRO A 35 4.45 18.22 -6.43
CA PRO A 35 3.34 17.29 -6.57
C PRO A 35 3.80 16.06 -7.39
N ILE A 36 3.39 14.86 -6.94
CA ILE A 36 3.69 13.62 -7.67
C ILE A 36 3.09 13.63 -9.08
N SER A 37 1.98 14.37 -9.29
CA SER A 37 1.29 14.49 -10.56
C SER A 37 2.20 14.91 -11.72
N ILE A 38 3.31 15.63 -11.47
CA ILE A 38 4.26 15.99 -12.54
C ILE A 38 4.82 14.74 -13.23
N TRP A 39 5.19 13.71 -12.46
CA TRP A 39 5.69 12.44 -13.02
C TRP A 39 4.55 11.62 -13.64
N LEU A 40 3.39 11.61 -12.99
CA LEU A 40 2.24 10.84 -13.48
C LEU A 40 1.72 11.41 -14.81
N ASP A 41 1.61 12.74 -14.93
CA ASP A 41 1.20 13.44 -16.14
C ASP A 41 2.19 13.19 -17.29
N ALA A 42 3.49 13.17 -16.99
CA ALA A 42 4.53 12.89 -17.99
C ALA A 42 4.48 11.44 -18.51
N LEU A 43 4.24 10.47 -17.61
CA LEU A 43 4.03 9.07 -18.00
C LEU A 43 2.77 8.91 -18.87
N GLU A 44 1.65 9.48 -18.43
CA GLU A 44 0.38 9.37 -19.15
C GLU A 44 0.40 10.05 -20.52
N ALA A 45 1.10 11.17 -20.66
CA ALA A 45 1.29 11.86 -21.94
C ALA A 45 1.97 10.96 -22.99
N GLU A 46 2.79 10.02 -22.55
CA GLU A 46 3.49 9.06 -23.41
C GLU A 46 2.82 7.67 -23.43
N GLY A 47 1.68 7.50 -22.75
CA GLY A 47 0.98 6.23 -22.63
C GLY A 47 1.74 5.18 -21.82
N ALA A 48 2.64 5.61 -20.94
CA ALA A 48 3.50 4.76 -20.13
C ALA A 48 2.89 4.46 -18.76
N VAL A 49 3.16 3.26 -18.23
CA VAL A 49 2.83 2.89 -16.84
C VAL A 49 4.11 2.78 -16.03
N GLY A 50 4.32 3.67 -15.07
CA GLY A 50 5.47 3.66 -14.17
C GLY A 50 5.31 2.77 -12.93
N THR A 51 6.44 2.50 -12.26
CA THR A 51 6.49 1.90 -10.91
C THR A 51 7.25 2.81 -9.95
N PHE A 52 6.67 3.10 -8.80
CA PHE A 52 7.25 3.99 -7.80
C PHE A 52 7.71 3.19 -6.58
N PHE A 53 9.00 3.24 -6.24
CA PHE A 53 9.57 2.59 -5.06
C PHE A 53 9.76 3.62 -3.95
N PHE A 54 8.81 3.72 -3.04
CA PHE A 54 8.80 4.76 -2.00
C PHE A 54 9.02 4.22 -0.59
N THR A 55 9.53 5.11 0.25
CA THR A 55 9.79 4.80 1.65
C THR A 55 8.49 4.76 2.46
N GLY A 56 8.48 3.95 3.52
CA GLY A 56 7.37 3.93 4.47
C GLY A 56 7.14 5.30 5.14
N GLU A 57 8.21 6.03 5.46
CA GLU A 57 8.09 7.40 5.98
C GLU A 57 7.36 8.33 4.99
N TRP A 58 7.65 8.23 3.70
CA TRP A 58 6.98 9.03 2.68
C TRP A 58 5.49 8.66 2.59
N MET A 59 5.16 7.37 2.61
CA MET A 59 3.76 6.90 2.57
C MET A 59 2.97 7.35 3.80
N ASP A 60 3.58 7.36 4.98
CA ASP A 60 2.96 7.89 6.21
C ASP A 60 2.70 9.39 6.14
N ARG A 61 3.61 10.13 5.49
CA ARG A 61 3.51 11.59 5.36
C ARG A 61 2.55 12.02 4.24
N TYR A 62 2.48 11.26 3.16
CA TYR A 62 1.73 11.61 1.95
C TYR A 62 0.81 10.45 1.48
N PRO A 63 -0.08 9.94 2.34
CA PRO A 63 -0.96 8.83 1.98
C PRO A 63 -1.82 9.14 0.75
N GLU A 64 -2.24 10.39 0.58
CA GLU A 64 -3.03 10.81 -0.59
C GLU A 64 -2.28 10.73 -1.91
N ARG A 65 -0.99 11.03 -1.88
CA ARG A 65 -0.15 10.89 -3.07
C ARG A 65 0.11 9.42 -3.38
N ALA A 66 0.25 8.57 -2.36
CA ALA A 66 0.35 7.11 -2.53
C ALA A 66 -0.91 6.54 -3.20
N LYS A 67 -2.10 6.94 -2.73
CA LYS A 67 -3.39 6.56 -3.35
C LYS A 67 -3.51 7.10 -4.77
N GLU A 68 -3.06 8.34 -5.04
CA GLU A 68 -3.11 8.95 -6.37
C GLU A 68 -2.35 8.12 -7.42
N ILE A 69 -1.15 7.64 -7.07
CA ILE A 69 -0.32 6.78 -7.94
C ILE A 69 -1.12 5.54 -8.38
N ILE A 70 -1.67 4.81 -7.40
CA ILE A 70 -2.41 3.57 -7.67
C ILE A 70 -3.70 3.85 -8.44
N ARG A 71 -4.45 4.90 -8.06
CA ARG A 71 -5.71 5.30 -8.72
C ARG A 71 -5.51 5.66 -10.20
N ARG A 72 -4.34 6.19 -10.55
CA ARG A 72 -3.96 6.51 -11.94
C ARG A 72 -3.39 5.31 -12.71
N GLY A 73 -3.40 4.11 -12.11
CA GLY A 73 -3.01 2.86 -12.77
C GLY A 73 -1.51 2.56 -12.73
N HIS A 74 -0.73 3.33 -11.96
CA HIS A 74 0.69 3.06 -11.75
C HIS A 74 0.91 2.11 -10.57
N ALA A 75 2.06 1.44 -10.54
CA ALA A 75 2.44 0.57 -9.44
C ALA A 75 3.17 1.37 -8.34
N LEU A 76 2.90 1.04 -7.08
CA LEU A 76 3.63 1.54 -5.90
C LEU A 76 4.22 0.34 -5.17
N ALA A 77 5.49 0.44 -4.76
CA ALA A 77 6.21 -0.64 -4.09
C ALA A 77 7.16 -0.10 -2.99
N PRO A 78 7.56 -0.94 -2.03
CA PRO A 78 8.48 -0.54 -0.96
C PRO A 78 9.89 -0.16 -1.39
N HIS A 79 10.47 0.82 -0.67
CA HIS A 79 11.89 1.20 -0.72
C HIS A 79 12.50 1.30 0.69
N SER A 80 12.24 0.29 1.53
CA SER A 80 12.43 0.30 3.00
C SER A 80 11.58 1.35 3.73
N TYR A 81 11.66 1.44 5.06
CA TYR A 81 10.90 2.44 5.81
C TYR A 81 11.69 3.76 5.97
N TYR A 82 12.94 3.69 6.41
CA TYR A 82 13.79 4.85 6.73
C TYR A 82 14.90 5.13 5.70
N HIS A 83 14.86 4.50 4.53
CA HIS A 83 15.88 4.67 3.48
C HIS A 83 17.30 4.31 3.96
N ARG A 84 17.44 3.23 4.76
CA ARG A 84 18.75 2.82 5.31
C ARG A 84 19.57 2.04 4.29
N ARG A 85 20.89 2.09 4.44
CA ARG A 85 21.81 1.17 3.76
C ARG A 85 21.64 -0.24 4.31
N MET A 86 20.80 -1.05 3.66
CA MET A 86 20.35 -2.35 4.17
C MET A 86 21.49 -3.37 4.36
N ALA A 87 22.59 -3.26 3.60
CA ALA A 87 23.83 -4.02 3.80
C ALA A 87 24.52 -3.78 5.14
N GLN A 88 24.28 -2.63 5.79
CA GLN A 88 25.02 -2.18 6.96
C GLN A 88 24.29 -2.37 8.29
N ILE A 89 23.03 -2.82 8.24
CA ILE A 89 22.19 -3.00 9.42
C ILE A 89 22.12 -4.49 9.83
N PRO A 90 21.90 -4.78 11.13
CA PRO A 90 21.71 -6.14 11.61
C PRO A 90 20.32 -6.70 11.25
N LYS A 91 20.17 -8.03 11.22
CA LYS A 91 18.95 -8.74 10.75
C LYS A 91 17.66 -8.24 11.39
N HIS A 92 17.66 -8.01 12.70
CA HIS A 92 16.45 -7.53 13.39
C HIS A 92 16.00 -6.15 12.88
N VAL A 93 16.93 -5.22 12.59
CA VAL A 93 16.60 -3.91 12.00
C VAL A 93 16.13 -4.08 10.56
N PHE A 94 16.76 -4.96 9.79
CA PHE A 94 16.33 -5.26 8.42
C PHE A 94 14.87 -5.76 8.37
N MET A 95 14.51 -6.70 9.25
CA MET A 95 13.13 -7.20 9.31
C MET A 95 12.14 -6.14 9.81
N GLU A 96 12.55 -5.24 10.72
CA GLU A 96 11.73 -4.12 11.15
C GLU A 96 11.53 -3.08 10.03
N GLU A 97 12.53 -2.81 9.19
CA GLU A 97 12.38 -1.95 8.01
C GLU A 97 11.32 -2.51 7.04
N LEU A 98 11.35 -3.83 6.77
CA LEU A 98 10.36 -4.50 5.93
C LEU A 98 8.96 -4.45 6.55
N LYS A 99 8.82 -4.86 7.81
CA LYS A 99 7.54 -4.83 8.52
C LYS A 99 6.95 -3.41 8.58
N ALA A 100 7.77 -2.42 8.87
CA ALA A 100 7.31 -1.04 8.99
C ALA A 100 6.83 -0.48 7.64
N VAL A 101 7.54 -0.76 6.54
CA VAL A 101 7.11 -0.32 5.21
C VAL A 101 5.86 -1.06 4.72
N GLU A 102 5.72 -2.36 5.04
CA GLU A 102 4.50 -3.12 4.77
C GLU A 102 3.27 -2.51 5.46
N LEU A 103 3.40 -2.15 6.75
CA LEU A 103 2.34 -1.48 7.51
C LEU A 103 2.03 -0.08 6.97
N ALA A 104 3.05 0.71 6.63
CA ALA A 104 2.87 2.04 6.06
C ALA A 104 2.15 1.98 4.71
N TYR A 105 2.54 1.06 3.84
CA TYR A 105 1.87 0.83 2.57
C TYR A 105 0.40 0.46 2.78
N GLN A 106 0.12 -0.51 3.66
CA GLN A 106 -1.26 -0.96 3.89
C GLN A 106 -2.10 0.14 4.55
N GLU A 107 -1.56 0.97 5.43
CA GLU A 107 -2.32 2.08 6.00
C GLU A 107 -2.57 3.21 5.00
N ALA A 108 -1.59 3.53 4.15
CA ALA A 108 -1.73 4.57 3.13
C ALA A 108 -2.71 4.16 2.02
N THR A 109 -2.65 2.91 1.58
CA THR A 109 -3.38 2.43 0.39
C THR A 109 -4.61 1.59 0.75
N GLY A 110 -4.62 0.96 1.92
CA GLY A 110 -5.56 -0.11 2.32
C GLY A 110 -5.47 -1.39 1.50
N LEU A 111 -4.40 -1.52 0.71
CA LEU A 111 -4.10 -2.73 -0.04
C LEU A 111 -2.96 -3.50 0.64
N PRO A 112 -2.90 -4.83 0.44
CA PRO A 112 -1.72 -5.59 0.80
C PRO A 112 -0.46 -5.06 0.10
N CYS A 113 0.65 -5.01 0.82
CA CYS A 113 1.93 -4.52 0.34
C CYS A 113 2.57 -5.50 -0.65
N PRO A 114 3.04 -5.08 -1.84
CA PRO A 114 3.73 -5.98 -2.74
C PRO A 114 5.06 -6.47 -2.15
N ALA A 115 5.35 -7.76 -2.38
CA ALA A 115 6.58 -8.42 -1.95
C ALA A 115 7.68 -8.33 -3.03
N TYR A 116 7.82 -7.17 -3.65
CA TYR A 116 8.98 -6.78 -4.44
C TYR A 116 9.37 -5.36 -4.01
N MET A 117 10.66 -5.10 -3.91
CA MET A 117 11.18 -3.82 -3.44
C MET A 117 12.43 -3.44 -4.22
N ARG A 118 12.94 -2.25 -3.97
CA ARG A 118 14.30 -1.89 -4.35
C ARG A 118 15.08 -1.54 -3.10
N PHE A 119 16.32 -1.98 -2.98
CA PHE A 119 17.19 -1.55 -1.88
C PHE A 119 17.62 -0.09 -2.01
N PRO A 120 17.50 0.73 -0.96
CA PRO A 120 18.13 2.05 -0.94
C PRO A 120 19.61 1.98 -1.28
N TYR A 121 20.05 2.83 -2.20
CA TYR A 121 21.43 2.91 -2.69
C TYR A 121 21.97 1.62 -3.33
N SER A 122 21.10 0.72 -3.79
CA SER A 122 21.43 -0.66 -4.19
C SER A 122 22.33 -1.35 -3.14
N SER A 123 22.09 -1.04 -1.85
CA SER A 123 22.98 -1.40 -0.75
C SER A 123 22.60 -2.76 -0.17
N TYR A 124 23.05 -3.84 -0.81
CA TYR A 124 22.88 -5.22 -0.35
C TYR A 124 24.15 -6.08 -0.50
N ASN A 125 24.10 -7.30 0.02
CA ASN A 125 25.09 -8.36 -0.17
C ASN A 125 24.36 -9.72 -0.10
N ASP A 126 25.06 -10.82 -0.38
CA ASP A 126 24.50 -12.18 -0.36
C ASP A 126 23.71 -12.49 0.92
N GLU A 127 24.21 -12.06 2.09
CA GLU A 127 23.52 -12.30 3.36
C GLU A 127 22.18 -11.54 3.45
N ARG A 128 22.10 -10.30 2.93
CA ARG A 128 20.84 -9.53 2.90
C ARG A 128 19.85 -10.07 1.88
N LEU A 129 20.34 -10.56 0.74
CA LEU A 129 19.50 -11.21 -0.27
C LEU A 129 18.89 -12.50 0.29
N LEU A 130 19.66 -13.30 1.05
CA LEU A 130 19.10 -14.45 1.76
C LEU A 130 17.99 -14.05 2.74
N TRP A 131 18.16 -12.95 3.49
CA TRP A 131 17.11 -12.47 4.39
C TRP A 131 15.88 -11.96 3.64
N LEU A 132 16.07 -11.35 2.47
CA LEU A 132 14.99 -10.89 1.60
C LEU A 132 14.19 -12.07 1.03
N ASP A 133 14.89 -13.11 0.56
CA ASP A 133 14.29 -14.36 0.07
C ASP A 133 13.54 -15.11 1.19
N GLU A 134 14.12 -15.18 2.40
CA GLU A 134 13.43 -15.73 3.59
C GLU A 134 12.14 -14.97 3.93
N ALA A 135 12.11 -13.65 3.69
CA ALA A 135 10.91 -12.82 3.84
C ALA A 135 9.92 -12.97 2.66
N GLY A 136 10.31 -13.67 1.59
CA GLY A 136 9.52 -13.90 0.38
C GLY A 136 9.48 -12.72 -0.57
N TYR A 137 10.47 -11.83 -0.48
CA TYR A 137 10.63 -10.65 -1.33
C TYR A 137 11.62 -10.90 -2.48
N VAL A 138 11.50 -10.08 -3.52
CA VAL A 138 12.53 -9.91 -4.55
C VAL A 138 12.98 -8.46 -4.60
N ASP A 139 14.25 -8.25 -4.94
CA ASP A 139 14.85 -6.95 -5.21
C ASP A 139 14.75 -6.63 -6.71
N VAL A 140 14.42 -5.40 -7.05
CA VAL A 140 14.25 -4.93 -8.43
C VAL A 140 15.26 -3.83 -8.70
N GLU A 141 16.19 -4.11 -9.59
CA GLU A 141 17.30 -3.24 -9.97
C GLU A 141 17.19 -2.89 -11.46
N GLY A 142 18.13 -2.12 -11.99
CA GLY A 142 18.08 -1.73 -13.40
C GLY A 142 19.23 -0.83 -13.85
N VAL A 143 18.97 -0.08 -14.91
CA VAL A 143 19.91 0.88 -15.50
C VAL A 143 19.76 2.22 -14.78
N GLU A 144 20.81 2.62 -14.06
CA GLU A 144 20.88 3.89 -13.35
C GLU A 144 20.96 5.09 -14.32
N SER A 145 20.07 6.06 -14.14
CA SER A 145 20.02 7.28 -14.95
C SER A 145 20.91 8.41 -14.43
N PHE A 146 21.31 8.33 -13.16
CA PHE A 146 22.05 9.36 -12.41
C PHE A 146 21.30 10.68 -12.21
N ASP A 147 19.98 10.68 -12.38
CA ASP A 147 19.11 11.86 -12.23
C ASP A 147 19.13 12.46 -10.82
N TRP A 148 19.42 11.66 -9.78
CA TRP A 148 19.63 12.08 -8.40
C TRP A 148 20.74 13.14 -8.25
N SER A 149 21.61 13.31 -9.25
CA SER A 149 22.63 14.36 -9.28
C SER A 149 22.13 15.72 -9.81
N GLY A 150 20.86 15.82 -10.19
CA GLY A 150 20.23 17.05 -10.68
C GLY A 150 20.57 17.39 -12.14
N ILE A 151 20.89 16.38 -12.94
CA ILE A 151 21.21 16.53 -14.36
C ILE A 151 19.97 16.83 -15.22
N SER A 152 20.20 17.32 -16.44
CA SER A 152 19.12 17.66 -17.37
C SER A 152 18.44 16.43 -17.97
N ALA A 153 17.22 16.61 -18.47
CA ALA A 153 16.48 15.56 -19.18
C ALA A 153 17.26 14.94 -20.34
N GLN A 154 18.00 15.76 -21.10
CA GLN A 154 18.85 15.27 -22.19
C GLN A 154 19.99 14.40 -21.66
N ALA A 155 20.65 14.80 -20.57
CA ALA A 155 21.73 13.99 -19.99
C ALA A 155 21.22 12.66 -19.44
N ILE A 156 20.01 12.64 -18.86
CA ILE A 156 19.31 11.41 -18.45
C ILE A 156 19.06 10.51 -19.67
N ALA A 157 18.52 11.07 -20.75
CA ALA A 157 18.23 10.34 -21.98
C ALA A 157 19.51 9.81 -22.66
N ASP A 158 20.61 10.57 -22.65
CA ASP A 158 21.90 10.17 -23.21
C ASP A 158 22.49 8.94 -22.48
N VAL A 159 22.11 8.71 -21.21
CA VAL A 159 22.47 7.51 -20.44
C VAL A 159 21.53 6.35 -20.75
N LEU A 160 20.21 6.59 -20.79
CA LEU A 160 19.21 5.52 -20.90
C LEU A 160 19.03 4.99 -22.33
N ILE A 161 19.08 5.86 -23.35
CA ILE A 161 18.84 5.47 -24.76
C ILE A 161 19.83 4.41 -25.26
N PRO A 162 21.15 4.47 -24.98
CA PRO A 162 22.08 3.41 -25.37
C PRO A 162 21.78 2.04 -24.77
N GLU A 163 21.16 1.99 -23.60
CA GLU A 163 20.78 0.76 -22.89
C GLU A 163 19.35 0.28 -23.24
N LEU A 164 18.61 1.07 -24.03
CA LEU A 164 17.22 0.82 -24.35
C LEU A 164 17.06 -0.42 -25.22
N LYS A 165 16.42 -1.44 -24.64
CA LYS A 165 16.07 -2.72 -25.27
C LYS A 165 14.91 -3.38 -24.54
N SER A 166 14.33 -4.43 -25.13
CA SER A 166 13.34 -5.26 -24.44
C SER A 166 13.89 -5.78 -23.12
N GLY A 167 13.09 -5.67 -22.07
CA GLY A 167 13.43 -6.00 -20.69
C GLY A 167 14.10 -4.88 -19.89
N MET A 168 14.43 -3.72 -20.48
CA MET A 168 15.08 -2.65 -19.73
C MET A 168 14.20 -2.16 -18.57
N ILE A 169 14.81 -2.01 -17.39
CA ILE A 169 14.22 -1.31 -16.23
C ILE A 169 15.07 -0.06 -16.00
N ALA A 170 14.52 1.12 -16.23
CA ALA A 170 15.21 2.39 -15.98
C ALA A 170 15.01 2.80 -14.52
N VAL A 171 16.11 3.11 -13.83
CA VAL A 171 16.13 3.63 -12.46
C VAL A 171 16.25 5.15 -12.51
N LEU A 172 15.16 5.81 -12.13
CA LEU A 172 15.05 7.24 -11.94
C LEU A 172 14.61 7.54 -10.51
N HIS A 173 14.52 8.81 -10.17
CA HIS A 173 14.01 9.31 -8.91
C HIS A 173 12.84 10.25 -9.19
N SER A 174 11.92 10.31 -8.23
CA SER A 174 10.82 11.27 -8.26
C SER A 174 10.90 12.22 -7.07
N ASN A 175 12.09 12.76 -6.81
CA ASN A 175 12.33 13.66 -5.67
C ASN A 175 12.54 15.12 -6.12
N ASP A 176 12.72 16.03 -5.15
CA ASP A 176 12.85 17.47 -5.41
C ASP A 176 14.17 17.85 -6.14
N ILE A 177 15.09 16.90 -6.35
CA ILE A 177 16.38 17.10 -7.06
C ILE A 177 16.27 16.63 -8.52
N ALA A 178 15.62 15.49 -8.75
CA ALA A 178 15.46 14.85 -10.05
C ALA A 178 14.40 15.51 -10.95
N ILE A 179 14.50 16.84 -11.11
CA ILE A 179 13.52 17.65 -11.85
C ILE A 179 13.56 17.44 -13.37
N GLY A 180 14.64 16.83 -13.88
CA GLY A 180 14.79 16.49 -15.29
C GLY A 180 14.09 15.19 -15.70
N SER A 181 13.73 14.33 -14.75
CA SER A 181 13.20 12.99 -15.01
C SER A 181 11.84 12.99 -15.72
N PRO A 182 10.87 13.88 -15.39
CA PRO A 182 9.62 13.98 -16.12
C PRO A 182 9.82 14.25 -17.62
N ASP A 183 10.67 15.22 -17.97
CA ASP A 183 10.95 15.57 -19.37
C ASP A 183 11.76 14.47 -20.09
N ALA A 184 12.58 13.70 -19.37
CA ALA A 184 13.35 12.59 -19.92
C ALA A 184 12.47 11.41 -20.37
N ILE A 185 11.31 11.21 -19.72
CA ILE A 185 10.33 10.18 -20.12
C ILE A 185 10.01 10.32 -21.60
N LYS A 186 9.68 11.54 -22.03
CA LYS A 186 9.38 11.83 -23.43
C LYS A 186 10.53 11.45 -24.38
N LEU A 187 11.75 11.90 -24.06
CA LEU A 187 12.92 11.67 -24.92
C LEU A 187 13.20 10.17 -25.11
N VAL A 188 13.11 9.40 -24.03
CA VAL A 188 13.31 7.95 -24.06
C VAL A 188 12.13 7.26 -24.77
N SER A 189 10.90 7.68 -24.51
CA SER A 189 9.69 7.11 -25.13
C SER A 189 9.62 7.36 -26.63
N ASP A 190 10.09 8.50 -27.13
CA ASP A 190 10.15 8.78 -28.58
C ASP A 190 11.03 7.75 -29.30
N VAL A 191 12.22 7.43 -28.75
CA VAL A 191 13.10 6.37 -29.31
C VAL A 191 12.52 4.98 -29.10
N ALA A 192 11.91 4.71 -27.94
CA ALA A 192 11.29 3.41 -27.65
C ALA A 192 10.18 3.07 -28.65
N LYS A 193 9.39 4.07 -29.07
CA LYS A 193 8.33 3.92 -30.08
C LYS A 193 8.91 3.54 -31.45
N GLU A 194 10.04 4.11 -31.84
CA GLU A 194 10.75 3.72 -33.09
C GLU A 194 11.22 2.26 -33.05
N GLN A 195 11.50 1.73 -31.85
CA GLN A 195 11.88 0.34 -31.62
C GLN A 195 10.70 -0.59 -31.33
N GLU A 196 9.45 -0.09 -31.39
CA GLU A 196 8.22 -0.82 -31.05
C GLU A 196 8.23 -1.38 -29.62
N LEU A 197 8.89 -0.68 -28.68
CA LEU A 197 8.90 -1.03 -27.27
C LEU A 197 7.72 -0.38 -26.53
N VAL A 198 7.17 -1.09 -25.53
CA VAL A 198 6.02 -0.64 -24.74
C VAL A 198 6.44 -0.42 -23.29
N ALA A 199 6.14 0.76 -22.75
CA ALA A 199 6.40 1.09 -21.35
C ALA A 199 5.36 0.44 -20.45
N VAL A 200 5.80 -0.44 -19.55
CA VAL A 200 4.96 -1.20 -18.62
C VAL A 200 5.48 -1.09 -17.18
N SER A 201 4.63 -1.49 -16.23
CA SER A 201 5.01 -1.56 -14.82
C SER A 201 5.95 -2.74 -14.53
N VAL A 202 6.65 -2.69 -13.40
CA VAL A 202 7.46 -3.80 -12.89
C VAL A 202 6.65 -5.08 -12.69
N PRO A 203 5.42 -5.07 -12.13
CA PRO A 203 4.56 -6.25 -12.12
C PRO A 203 4.42 -6.93 -13.49
N THR A 204 4.23 -6.17 -14.57
CA THR A 204 4.15 -6.72 -15.93
C THR A 204 5.50 -7.30 -16.41
N ILE A 205 6.62 -6.67 -16.04
CA ILE A 205 7.96 -7.23 -16.26
C ILE A 205 8.15 -8.54 -15.49
N MET A 206 7.69 -8.62 -14.25
CA MET A 206 7.77 -9.86 -13.46
C MET A 206 6.94 -10.97 -14.09
N GLU A 207 5.70 -10.66 -14.50
CA GLU A 207 4.80 -11.62 -15.14
C GLU A 207 5.40 -12.20 -16.42
N SER A 208 6.08 -11.38 -17.22
CA SER A 208 6.76 -11.84 -18.44
C SER A 208 7.91 -12.82 -18.16
N LEU A 209 8.56 -12.69 -16.99
CA LEU A 209 9.53 -13.65 -16.47
C LEU A 209 8.89 -14.91 -15.86
N GLY A 210 7.57 -15.05 -15.90
CA GLY A 210 6.83 -16.13 -15.24
C GLY A 210 6.78 -15.97 -13.72
N ARG A 211 7.06 -14.77 -13.19
CA ARG A 211 7.06 -14.47 -11.76
C ARG A 211 5.86 -13.59 -11.43
N LYS A 212 4.99 -14.07 -10.54
CA LYS A 212 3.85 -13.27 -10.07
C LYS A 212 4.23 -12.55 -8.78
N PRO A 213 3.92 -11.24 -8.64
CA PRO A 213 4.07 -10.56 -7.37
C PRO A 213 3.30 -11.28 -6.28
N SER A 214 3.97 -11.60 -5.17
CA SER A 214 3.27 -11.99 -3.93
C SER A 214 3.01 -10.74 -3.09
N TYR A 215 2.09 -10.83 -2.13
CA TYR A 215 1.72 -9.69 -1.31
C TYR A 215 1.75 -10.02 0.18
N ARG A 216 1.97 -8.99 1.00
CA ARG A 216 2.02 -9.03 2.46
C ARG A 216 0.86 -8.23 3.00
N SER A 217 -0.01 -8.85 3.78
CA SER A 217 -1.06 -8.14 4.51
C SER A 217 -0.85 -8.32 6.00
N TRP A 218 -1.16 -7.29 6.76
CA TRP A 218 -1.18 -7.31 8.20
C TRP A 218 -2.61 -7.20 8.71
N LYS A 219 -2.83 -7.77 9.89
CA LYS A 219 -4.08 -7.64 10.64
C LYS A 219 -3.78 -7.66 12.11
N ILE A 220 -4.68 -7.07 12.90
CA ILE A 220 -4.70 -7.29 14.34
C ILE A 220 -5.80 -8.29 14.67
N ILE A 221 -5.51 -9.18 15.61
CA ILE A 221 -6.48 -10.06 16.25
C ILE A 221 -6.58 -9.61 17.70
N VAL A 222 -7.79 -9.24 18.11
CA VAL A 222 -8.08 -8.75 19.47
C VAL A 222 -8.94 -9.77 20.18
N ASP A 223 -8.49 -10.26 21.33
CA ASP A 223 -9.30 -11.10 22.20
C ASP A 223 -10.47 -10.29 22.75
N ILE A 224 -11.66 -10.88 22.77
CA ILE A 224 -12.83 -10.22 23.36
C ILE A 224 -12.65 -10.17 24.88
N PRO A 225 -12.59 -8.98 25.50
CA PRO A 225 -12.49 -8.88 26.95
C PRO A 225 -13.78 -9.37 27.62
N LYS A 226 -13.67 -9.86 28.85
CA LYS A 226 -14.83 -10.34 29.63
C LYS A 226 -15.77 -9.22 30.06
N GLU A 227 -15.19 -8.07 30.38
CA GLU A 227 -15.90 -6.87 30.81
C GLU A 227 -15.41 -5.69 29.98
N LEU A 228 -16.31 -4.76 29.69
CA LEU A 228 -15.98 -3.49 29.07
C LEU A 228 -15.89 -2.41 30.15
N ASP A 229 -14.86 -1.56 30.06
CA ASP A 229 -14.69 -0.44 31.00
C ASP A 229 -15.87 0.54 30.94
N PHE A 230 -16.45 0.69 29.74
CA PHE A 230 -17.63 1.50 29.47
C PHE A 230 -18.46 0.86 28.35
N PRO A 231 -19.80 0.96 28.41
CA PRO A 231 -20.66 0.46 27.33
C PRO A 231 -20.46 1.26 26.04
N SER A 232 -20.79 0.65 24.91
CA SER A 232 -20.97 1.37 23.65
C SER A 232 -22.23 2.22 23.80
N LYS A 233 -22.03 3.53 23.94
CA LYS A 233 -23.11 4.51 23.96
C LYS A 233 -23.24 5.13 22.58
N ASP A 234 -24.48 5.51 22.26
CA ASP A 234 -24.82 6.31 21.09
C ASP A 234 -24.53 5.61 19.74
N TRP A 235 -24.43 4.27 19.74
CA TRP A 235 -24.38 3.45 18.53
C TRP A 235 -25.76 2.87 18.22
N TYR A 236 -26.19 2.98 16.96
CA TYR A 236 -27.49 2.55 16.48
C TYR A 236 -27.34 1.72 15.19
N PRO A 237 -28.17 0.68 14.97
CA PRO A 237 -28.24 0.01 13.69
C PRO A 237 -28.58 1.00 12.56
N VAL A 238 -27.93 0.86 11.40
CA VAL A 238 -28.25 1.67 10.22
C VAL A 238 -29.57 1.18 9.61
N GLU A 239 -30.70 1.76 10.01
CA GLU A 239 -32.03 1.27 9.60
C GLU A 239 -32.83 2.18 8.64
N SER A 240 -32.45 3.45 8.35
CA SER A 240 -33.27 4.25 7.41
C SER A 240 -32.68 5.50 6.72
N GLN A 241 -31.43 5.90 6.94
CA GLN A 241 -30.91 7.16 6.36
C GLN A 241 -29.50 7.03 5.74
N LEU A 242 -29.27 5.94 5.01
CA LEU A 242 -28.04 5.75 4.21
C LEU A 242 -27.67 6.96 3.32
N PRO A 243 -28.62 7.65 2.64
CA PRO A 243 -28.27 8.82 1.83
C PRO A 243 -27.72 9.99 2.65
N GLU A 244 -28.29 10.26 3.83
CA GLU A 244 -27.84 11.35 4.70
C GLU A 244 -26.47 11.02 5.31
N MET A 245 -26.29 9.78 5.75
CA MET A 245 -25.01 9.29 6.26
C MET A 245 -23.93 9.36 5.17
N ALA A 246 -24.19 8.88 3.95
CA ALA A 246 -23.25 8.95 2.83
C ALA A 246 -22.84 10.39 2.49
N ALA A 247 -23.79 11.34 2.51
CA ALA A 247 -23.50 12.76 2.33
C ALA A 247 -22.61 13.33 3.45
N GLN A 248 -22.83 12.91 4.69
CA GLN A 248 -21.98 13.31 5.82
C GLN A 248 -20.59 12.67 5.76
N ILE A 249 -20.46 11.41 5.36
CA ILE A 249 -19.16 10.72 5.18
C ILE A 249 -18.29 11.47 4.17
N VAL A 250 -18.86 11.88 3.03
CA VAL A 250 -18.16 12.72 2.05
C VAL A 250 -17.72 14.06 2.67
N LYS A 251 -18.60 14.69 3.46
CA LYS A 251 -18.28 15.95 4.14
C LYS A 251 -17.17 15.80 5.18
N TRP A 252 -17.04 14.62 5.80
CA TRP A 252 -15.96 14.32 6.75
C TRP A 252 -14.61 14.15 6.05
N GLY A 253 -14.59 13.94 4.73
CA GLY A 253 -13.38 13.56 4.02
C GLY A 253 -12.90 12.18 4.43
N VAL A 254 -13.81 11.28 4.85
CA VAL A 254 -13.46 9.86 4.99
C VAL A 254 -13.29 9.33 3.57
N GLU A 255 -12.05 9.05 3.23
CA GLU A 255 -11.70 8.54 1.91
C GLU A 255 -11.64 7.02 1.92
N ARG A 256 -11.89 6.43 0.74
CA ARG A 256 -11.69 5.01 0.55
C ARG A 256 -10.20 4.66 0.44
N HIS A 257 -9.92 3.42 0.76
CA HIS A 257 -8.74 2.72 0.31
C HIS A 257 -8.89 2.37 -1.18
N VAL A 258 -8.23 3.16 -2.03
CA VAL A 258 -8.01 2.98 -3.48
C VAL A 258 -9.24 2.99 -4.42
N ASN A 259 -10.49 2.91 -3.92
CA ASN A 259 -11.69 3.01 -4.77
C ASN A 259 -12.38 4.39 -4.77
N SER A 260 -13.06 4.71 -5.87
CA SER A 260 -13.36 6.05 -6.38
C SER A 260 -14.48 6.88 -5.72
N ALA A 261 -15.04 6.52 -4.56
CA ALA A 261 -16.15 7.33 -4.02
C ALA A 261 -15.69 8.70 -3.53
N SER A 262 -15.93 9.67 -4.38
CA SER A 262 -15.79 11.09 -4.11
C SER A 262 -17.15 11.76 -3.92
N THR A 263 -18.24 11.03 -4.20
CA THR A 263 -19.61 11.53 -4.14
C THR A 263 -20.46 10.73 -3.17
N ALA A 264 -21.54 11.36 -2.69
CA ALA A 264 -22.48 10.72 -1.77
C ALA A 264 -23.17 9.52 -2.43
N ALA A 265 -23.40 9.57 -3.74
CA ALA A 265 -24.01 8.49 -4.50
C ALA A 265 -23.13 7.24 -4.55
N GLU A 266 -21.83 7.41 -4.83
CA GLU A 266 -20.88 6.29 -4.86
C GLU A 266 -20.70 5.68 -3.46
N TRP A 267 -20.71 6.50 -2.41
CA TRP A 267 -20.71 6.03 -1.02
C TRP A 267 -21.98 5.24 -0.70
N GLN A 268 -23.14 5.77 -1.05
CA GLN A 268 -24.41 5.07 -0.83
C GLN A 268 -24.42 3.70 -1.54
N GLU A 269 -24.04 3.65 -2.81
CA GLU A 269 -24.00 2.40 -3.59
C GLU A 269 -23.14 1.34 -2.91
N GLN A 270 -21.96 1.70 -2.41
CA GLN A 270 -21.09 0.76 -1.69
C GLN A 270 -21.64 0.33 -0.33
N LEU A 271 -22.21 1.27 0.43
CA LEU A 271 -22.79 0.95 1.73
C LEU A 271 -24.01 0.02 1.62
N GLU A 272 -24.68 0.03 0.46
CA GLU A 272 -25.75 -0.90 0.10
C GLU A 272 -25.23 -2.26 -0.39
N GLN A 273 -23.96 -2.37 -0.82
CA GLN A 273 -23.40 -3.65 -1.23
C GLN A 273 -23.29 -4.61 -0.03
N PRO A 274 -23.77 -5.86 -0.15
CA PRO A 274 -23.66 -6.85 0.92
C PRO A 274 -22.19 -7.18 1.19
N LEU A 275 -21.87 -7.46 2.45
CA LEU A 275 -20.51 -7.85 2.82
C LEU A 275 -20.19 -9.28 2.32
N PRO A 276 -18.91 -9.69 2.27
CA PRO A 276 -18.51 -11.04 1.87
C PRO A 276 -18.94 -12.17 2.83
N SER A 277 -19.90 -11.91 3.71
CA SER A 277 -20.33 -12.70 4.87
C SER A 277 -20.77 -14.14 4.57
N ARG A 278 -20.95 -14.53 3.29
CA ARG A 278 -21.43 -15.86 2.84
C ARG A 278 -22.68 -16.34 3.63
N GLY A 279 -23.59 -15.43 3.96
CA GLY A 279 -24.83 -15.73 4.70
C GLY A 279 -24.71 -15.75 6.22
N SER A 280 -23.61 -15.22 6.75
CA SER A 280 -23.40 -15.01 8.18
C SER A 280 -23.94 -13.66 8.66
N ARG A 281 -23.98 -13.44 9.97
CA ARG A 281 -24.50 -12.21 10.54
C ARG A 281 -23.62 -11.01 10.17
N GLU A 282 -24.28 -9.95 9.73
CA GLU A 282 -23.67 -8.64 9.45
C GLU A 282 -24.14 -7.61 10.49
N TRP A 283 -23.25 -6.70 10.84
CA TRP A 283 -23.54 -5.56 11.70
C TRP A 283 -23.14 -4.29 11.00
N PHE A 284 -24.04 -3.32 11.02
CA PHE A 284 -23.78 -1.98 10.54
C PHE A 284 -24.26 -1.00 11.61
N GLY A 285 -23.31 -0.41 12.32
CA GLY A 285 -23.56 0.58 13.34
C GLY A 285 -23.18 1.98 12.86
N VAL A 286 -23.99 2.96 13.23
CA VAL A 286 -23.65 4.38 13.16
C VAL A 286 -23.64 4.96 14.57
N ARG A 287 -22.65 5.80 14.83
CA ARG A 287 -22.55 6.58 16.07
C ARG A 287 -23.12 7.97 15.84
N GLU A 288 -24.05 8.36 16.69
CA GLU A 288 -24.59 9.72 16.74
C GLU A 288 -24.10 10.47 17.97
N PHE A 289 -23.99 11.79 17.87
CA PHE A 289 -23.77 12.66 19.02
C PHE A 289 -24.43 14.00 18.77
N GLU A 290 -25.28 14.43 19.71
CA GLU A 290 -26.12 15.63 19.61
C GLU A 290 -26.94 15.72 18.31
N GLY A 291 -27.50 14.58 17.86
CA GLY A 291 -28.36 14.52 16.67
C GLY A 291 -27.62 14.68 15.34
N SER A 292 -26.30 14.44 15.32
CA SER A 292 -25.48 14.38 14.11
C SER A 292 -24.71 13.07 14.04
N TYR A 293 -24.39 12.60 12.84
CA TYR A 293 -23.51 11.44 12.67
C TYR A 293 -22.06 11.81 13.01
N TRP A 294 -21.36 10.88 13.65
CA TRP A 294 -19.98 11.05 14.11
C TRP A 294 -19.04 9.93 13.66
N GLY A 295 -19.55 8.74 13.40
CA GLY A 295 -18.78 7.65 12.82
C GLY A 295 -19.66 6.47 12.48
N TYR A 296 -19.08 5.50 11.77
CA TYR A 296 -19.75 4.25 11.42
C TYR A 296 -18.77 3.10 11.44
N ALA A 297 -19.30 1.89 11.55
CA ALA A 297 -18.54 0.67 11.43
C ALA A 297 -19.41 -0.43 10.82
N ARG A 298 -18.80 -1.21 9.94
CA ARG A 298 -19.41 -2.39 9.32
C ARG A 298 -18.56 -3.60 9.62
N ALA A 299 -19.21 -4.66 10.07
CA ALA A 299 -18.56 -5.89 10.45
C ALA A 299 -19.39 -7.10 10.03
N TYR A 300 -18.73 -8.24 9.87
CA TYR A 300 -19.38 -9.52 9.61
C TYR A 300 -18.69 -10.63 10.38
N GLU A 301 -19.42 -11.69 10.72
CA GLU A 301 -18.83 -12.85 11.40
C GLU A 301 -18.20 -13.84 10.41
N THR A 302 -17.14 -14.51 10.83
CA THR A 302 -16.65 -15.72 10.19
C THR A 302 -16.10 -16.66 11.24
N GLY A 303 -16.68 -17.87 11.35
CA GLY A 303 -16.33 -18.80 12.42
C GLY A 303 -16.59 -18.18 13.80
N ASP A 304 -15.54 -18.03 14.61
CA ASP A 304 -15.56 -17.41 15.94
C ASP A 304 -14.98 -15.97 15.96
N THR A 305 -14.89 -15.34 14.79
CA THR A 305 -14.25 -14.03 14.59
C THR A 305 -15.24 -13.00 14.06
N LEU A 306 -15.24 -11.80 14.64
CA LEU A 306 -15.87 -10.62 14.06
C LEU A 306 -14.83 -9.88 13.20
N ILE A 307 -15.05 -9.75 11.90
CA ILE A 307 -14.18 -8.96 11.02
C ILE A 307 -14.75 -7.55 10.90
N ILE A 308 -14.00 -6.55 11.35
CA ILE A 308 -14.29 -5.14 11.03
C ILE A 308 -13.88 -4.91 9.58
N HIS A 309 -14.86 -4.81 8.69
CA HIS A 309 -14.65 -4.68 7.26
C HIS A 309 -14.26 -3.25 6.88
N GLU A 310 -15.04 -2.28 7.35
CA GLU A 310 -14.80 -0.86 7.09
C GLU A 310 -15.33 -0.02 8.25
N HIS A 311 -14.71 1.15 8.43
CA HIS A 311 -15.11 2.13 9.41
C HIS A 311 -14.71 3.53 8.99
N GLY A 312 -15.38 4.52 9.56
CA GLY A 312 -15.07 5.92 9.31
C GLY A 312 -15.59 6.82 10.41
N ALA A 313 -14.99 8.00 10.53
CA ALA A 313 -15.31 8.95 11.57
C ALA A 313 -15.14 10.39 11.09
N LYS A 314 -15.98 11.27 11.63
CA LYS A 314 -15.87 12.73 11.44
C LYS A 314 -14.53 13.27 11.95
N GLU A 315 -14.04 12.72 13.05
CA GLU A 315 -12.76 13.07 13.65
C GLU A 315 -11.96 11.79 13.87
N ALA A 316 -10.86 11.64 13.13
CA ALA A 316 -9.92 10.53 13.26
C ALA A 316 -8.98 10.72 14.47
N GLN A 317 -9.54 11.07 15.63
CA GLN A 317 -8.81 11.08 16.90
C GLN A 317 -8.92 9.72 17.60
N ALA A 318 -7.96 9.43 18.49
CA ALA A 318 -7.83 8.15 19.17
C ALA A 318 -9.14 7.67 19.83
N ASP A 319 -9.94 8.60 20.35
CA ASP A 319 -11.20 8.29 21.04
C ASP A 319 -12.22 7.60 20.12
N THR A 320 -12.25 7.92 18.82
CA THR A 320 -13.24 7.33 17.92
C THR A 320 -12.97 5.85 17.66
N LEU A 321 -11.69 5.45 17.55
CA LEU A 321 -11.31 4.03 17.42
C LEU A 321 -11.69 3.25 18.67
N VAL A 322 -11.59 3.87 19.86
CA VAL A 322 -12.03 3.27 21.13
C VAL A 322 -13.53 3.00 21.11
N TYR A 323 -14.35 4.00 20.72
CA TYR A 323 -15.80 3.82 20.66
C TYR A 323 -16.24 2.75 19.67
N MET A 324 -15.59 2.70 18.51
CA MET A 324 -15.84 1.66 17.52
C MET A 324 -15.46 0.28 18.02
N MET A 325 -14.28 0.13 18.63
CA MET A 325 -13.85 -1.17 19.13
C MET A 325 -14.72 -1.64 20.29
N ARG A 326 -15.21 -0.74 21.16
CA ARG A 326 -16.21 -1.09 22.18
C ARG A 326 -17.51 -1.59 21.55
N TRP A 327 -18.00 -0.91 20.51
CA TRP A 327 -19.17 -1.38 19.76
C TRP A 327 -18.93 -2.77 19.16
N ALA A 328 -17.77 -2.99 18.53
CA ALA A 328 -17.40 -4.28 17.96
C ALA A 328 -17.34 -5.40 19.04
N ILE A 329 -16.77 -5.10 20.21
CA ILE A 329 -16.74 -6.01 21.36
C ILE A 329 -18.15 -6.38 21.82
N GLU A 330 -19.07 -5.42 21.95
CA GLU A 330 -20.45 -5.71 22.33
C GLU A 330 -21.16 -6.59 21.31
N GLN A 331 -20.99 -6.33 20.02
CA GLN A 331 -21.57 -7.17 18.96
C GLN A 331 -21.00 -8.59 19.01
N ALA A 332 -19.69 -8.70 19.20
CA ALA A 332 -19.00 -9.98 19.25
C ALA A 332 -19.38 -10.79 20.51
N GLN A 333 -19.52 -10.15 21.68
CA GLN A 333 -20.05 -10.76 22.90
C GLN A 333 -21.49 -11.24 22.72
N ALA A 334 -22.36 -10.42 22.13
CA ALA A 334 -23.76 -10.77 21.87
C ALA A 334 -23.91 -11.96 20.90
N ALA A 335 -22.97 -12.13 19.97
CA ALA A 335 -22.91 -13.29 19.07
C ALA A 335 -22.14 -14.49 19.64
N GLY A 336 -21.48 -14.37 20.80
CA GLY A 336 -20.66 -15.45 21.37
C GLY A 336 -19.38 -15.74 20.57
N LEU A 337 -18.87 -14.74 19.85
CA LEU A 337 -17.59 -14.81 19.17
C LEU A 337 -16.44 -14.74 20.19
N LYS A 338 -15.20 -14.99 19.76
CA LYS A 338 -14.01 -15.02 20.63
C LYS A 338 -13.00 -13.93 20.35
N GLN A 339 -12.95 -13.46 19.11
CA GLN A 339 -11.95 -12.51 18.67
C GLN A 339 -12.50 -11.53 17.64
N ILE A 340 -11.81 -10.40 17.50
CA ILE A 340 -12.09 -9.36 16.50
C ILE A 340 -10.86 -9.25 15.60
N GLU A 341 -11.08 -9.21 14.29
CA GLU A 341 -10.05 -8.97 13.29
C GLU A 341 -10.21 -7.57 12.68
N VAL A 342 -9.11 -6.84 12.55
CA VAL A 342 -9.08 -5.51 11.88
C VAL A 342 -7.86 -5.39 10.96
N ARG A 343 -8.07 -4.80 9.78
CA ARG A 343 -7.04 -4.61 8.73
C ARG A 343 -6.74 -3.15 8.39
N HIS A 344 -7.44 -2.23 9.02
CA HIS A 344 -7.29 -0.78 8.85
C HIS A 344 -6.90 -0.14 10.18
N ASP A 345 -6.21 1.02 10.14
CA ASP A 345 -5.69 1.70 11.34
C ASP A 345 -4.87 0.80 12.28
N ILE A 346 -4.16 -0.21 11.73
CA ILE A 346 -3.51 -1.29 12.48
C ILE A 346 -2.61 -0.77 13.59
N ARG A 347 -1.67 0.14 13.28
CA ARG A 347 -0.72 0.67 14.26
C ARG A 347 -1.42 1.44 15.37
N ARG A 348 -2.46 2.22 15.03
CA ARG A 348 -3.25 3.00 16.00
C ARG A 348 -4.08 2.09 16.91
N MET A 349 -4.77 1.12 16.34
CA MET A 349 -5.58 0.17 17.10
C MET A 349 -4.73 -0.73 17.99
N LEU A 350 -3.56 -1.18 17.53
CA LEU A 350 -2.64 -1.95 18.36
C LEU A 350 -2.16 -1.14 19.56
N GLN A 351 -1.77 0.12 19.35
CA GLN A 351 -1.36 1.02 20.42
C GLN A 351 -2.51 1.32 21.39
N MET A 352 -3.73 1.50 20.87
CA MET A 352 -4.93 1.70 21.67
C MET A 352 -5.24 0.46 22.53
N CYS A 353 -5.21 -0.75 21.97
CA CYS A 353 -5.42 -1.99 22.71
C CYS A 353 -4.41 -2.11 23.86
N LYS A 354 -3.14 -1.77 23.62
CA LYS A 354 -2.11 -1.74 24.66
C LYS A 354 -2.41 -0.74 25.78
N GLN A 355 -2.99 0.43 25.47
CA GLN A 355 -3.35 1.44 26.47
C GLN A 355 -4.56 1.03 27.32
N LEU A 356 -5.48 0.26 26.74
CA LEU A 356 -6.69 -0.25 27.40
C LEU A 356 -6.51 -1.63 28.05
N ASP A 357 -5.28 -2.15 28.06
CA ASP A 357 -4.97 -3.51 28.53
C ASP A 357 -5.78 -4.62 27.83
N TRP A 358 -6.13 -4.38 26.56
CA TRP A 358 -6.76 -5.38 25.70
C TRP A 358 -5.70 -6.22 25.02
N LYS A 359 -5.86 -7.54 25.10
CA LYS A 359 -4.95 -8.48 24.46
C LYS A 359 -5.16 -8.46 22.96
N ALA A 360 -4.14 -7.96 22.24
CA ALA A 360 -4.13 -7.88 20.79
C ALA A 360 -2.80 -8.43 20.24
N GLU A 361 -2.89 -9.14 19.11
CA GLU A 361 -1.76 -9.69 18.39
C GLU A 361 -1.71 -9.12 16.97
N LEU A 362 -0.52 -8.73 16.53
CA LEU A 362 -0.27 -8.34 15.15
C LEU A 362 0.15 -9.56 14.34
N VAL A 363 -0.62 -9.92 13.33
CA VAL A 363 -0.44 -11.12 12.51
C VAL A 363 -0.17 -10.72 11.06
N SER A 364 0.87 -11.32 10.45
CA SER A 364 1.13 -11.18 9.02
C SER A 364 0.53 -12.34 8.24
N GLU A 365 -0.01 -12.06 7.06
CA GLU A 365 -0.45 -13.04 6.08
C GLU A 365 0.31 -12.84 4.78
N ARG A 366 0.77 -13.95 4.20
CA ARG A 366 1.28 -13.96 2.84
C ARG A 366 0.12 -14.27 1.92
N LEU A 367 -0.20 -13.32 1.04
CA LEU A 367 -1.21 -13.48 0.02
C LEU A 367 -0.53 -13.89 -1.28
N GLY A 368 -1.21 -14.77 -2.01
CA GLY A 368 -0.86 -15.09 -3.40
C GLY A 368 -1.30 -13.96 -4.32
N GLU A 369 -1.95 -14.32 -5.42
CA GLU A 369 -2.54 -13.35 -6.36
C GLU A 369 -3.71 -12.58 -5.71
N LEU A 370 -3.83 -11.30 -6.03
CA LEU A 370 -4.93 -10.41 -5.66
C LEU A 370 -5.83 -10.11 -6.85
#